data_AF-A0A914N7N0-F1
#
_entry.id   AF-A0A914N7N0-F1
#
_cell.length_a   1.000
_cell.length_b   1.000
_cell.length_c   1.000
_cell.angle_alpha   90.00
_cell.angle_beta   90.00
_cell.angle_gamma   90.00
#
_symmetry.space_group_name_H-M   'P 1'
#
loop_
_entity.id
_entity.type
_entity.pdbx_description
1 polymer ?
#
loop_
_entity_poly.entity_id
_entity_poly.type
_entity_poly.pdbx_seq_one_letter_code
_entity_poly.pdbx_strand_id
1 'polypeptide(L)'
;MLIALGVMFSKLDRKSDAEKCFKKAFQIGDVEGNALIHLAKLYEDQNDKRNAAKAYEAYLTLYTEELVGDLSLIATSCRFLASYYLEQANLDTSYDYAQRCLDYDISK
;
A
#
# COMPACT_ATOMS: atom_id res chain seq x y z
N MET A 1 15.03 -2.40 10.47
CA MET A 1 15.66 -3.72 10.20
C MET A 1 14.66 -4.77 9.70
N LEU A 2 13.43 -4.85 10.23
CA LEU A 2 12.43 -5.87 9.83
C LEU A 2 11.91 -5.72 8.39
N ILE A 3 11.73 -4.48 7.89
CA ILE A 3 11.29 -4.24 6.51
C ILE A 3 12.29 -4.81 5.50
N ALA A 4 13.58 -4.51 5.67
CA ALA A 4 14.63 -5.04 4.81
C ALA A 4 14.65 -6.57 4.79
N LEU A 5 14.47 -7.22 5.95
CA LEU A 5 14.37 -8.67 6.04
C LEU A 5 13.13 -9.21 5.30
N GLY A 6 11.98 -8.54 5.43
CA GLY A 6 10.77 -8.87 4.69
C GLY A 6 10.96 -8.77 3.18
N VAL A 7 11.63 -7.72 2.70
CA VAL A 7 11.96 -7.56 1.27
C VAL A 7 12.86 -8.70 0.78
N MET A 8 13.85 -9.10 1.58
CA MET A 8 14.72 -10.24 1.22
C MET A 8 13.93 -11.55 1.16
N PHE A 9 13.02 -11.81 2.11
CA PHE A 9 12.16 -13.00 2.05
C PHE A 9 11.22 -12.98 0.85
N SER A 10 10.69 -11.81 0.48
CA SER A 10 9.87 -11.65 -0.74
C SER A 10 10.66 -12.03 -2.00
N LYS A 11 11.93 -11.61 -2.10
CA LYS A 11 12.82 -11.96 -3.23
C LYS A 11 13.20 -13.44 -3.27
N LEU A 12 13.18 -14.12 -2.13
CA LEU A 12 13.42 -15.57 -2.01
C LEU A 12 12.14 -16.41 -2.20
N ASP A 13 11.04 -15.78 -2.66
CA ASP A 13 9.70 -16.38 -2.80
C ASP A 13 9.11 -16.95 -1.49
N ARG A 14 9.68 -16.55 -0.34
CA ARG A 14 9.19 -16.89 1.00
C ARG A 14 8.14 -15.88 1.45
N LYS A 15 7.04 -15.81 0.72
CA LYS A 15 6.00 -14.78 0.88
C LYS A 15 5.36 -14.78 2.28
N SER A 16 5.14 -15.96 2.88
CA SER A 16 4.58 -16.08 4.23
C SER A 16 5.48 -15.52 5.33
N ASP A 17 6.80 -15.67 5.19
CA ASP A 17 7.77 -15.12 6.14
C ASP A 17 7.95 -13.61 5.95
N ALA A 18 7.90 -13.14 4.70
CA ALA A 18 7.88 -11.72 4.37
C ALA A 18 6.69 -11.01 5.01
N GLU A 19 5.48 -11.58 4.89
CA GLU A 19 4.25 -11.05 5.49
C GLU A 19 4.38 -10.88 7.01
N LYS A 20 4.92 -11.90 7.70
CA LYS A 20 5.15 -11.82 9.16
C LYS A 20 6.12 -10.70 9.51
N CYS A 21 7.18 -10.52 8.73
CA CYS A 21 8.15 -9.45 8.95
C CYS A 21 7.53 -8.07 8.79
N PHE A 22 6.73 -7.86 7.74
CA PHE A 22 6.06 -6.58 7.50
C PHE A 22 4.99 -6.28 8.57
N LYS A 23 4.15 -7.25 8.94
CA LYS A 23 3.18 -7.06 10.03
C LYS A 23 3.86 -6.71 11.36
N LYS A 24 4.97 -7.38 11.67
CA LYS A 24 5.74 -7.09 12.89
C LYS A 24 6.44 -5.73 12.81
N ALA A 25 6.93 -5.33 11.64
CA ALA A 25 7.50 -4.00 11.43
C ALA A 25 6.44 -2.91 11.71
N PHE A 26 5.24 -3.09 11.16
CA PHE A 26 4.11 -2.19 11.40
C PHE A 26 3.76 -2.09 12.90
N GLN A 27 3.66 -3.23 13.60
CA GLN A 27 3.34 -3.27 15.04
C GLN A 27 4.37 -2.57 15.93
N ILE A 28 5.63 -2.53 15.53
CA ILE A 28 6.73 -1.96 16.33
C ILE A 28 6.86 -0.44 16.11
N GLY A 29 6.04 0.15 15.23
CA GLY A 29 6.00 1.59 14.98
C GLY A 29 6.77 1.97 13.73
N ASP A 30 6.29 1.51 12.57
CA ASP A 30 6.80 1.96 11.28
C ASP A 30 6.31 3.37 10.98
N VAL A 31 7.13 4.38 11.28
CA VAL A 31 6.73 5.79 11.20
C VAL A 31 6.43 6.23 9.76
N GLU A 32 7.08 5.63 8.77
CA GLU A 32 6.99 6.03 7.35
C GLU A 32 5.93 5.23 6.57
N GLY A 33 5.32 4.21 7.19
CA GLY A 33 4.31 3.36 6.57
C GLY A 33 4.81 2.42 5.46
N ASN A 34 6.12 2.32 5.28
CA ASN A 34 6.79 1.44 4.34
C ASN A 34 6.38 -0.03 4.47
N ALA A 35 6.13 -0.50 5.70
CA ALA A 35 5.69 -1.86 5.99
C ALA A 35 4.32 -2.17 5.37
N LEU A 36 3.36 -1.23 5.41
CA LEU A 36 2.04 -1.43 4.78
C LEU A 36 2.15 -1.42 3.26
N ILE A 37 2.97 -0.54 2.68
CA ILE A 37 3.22 -0.53 1.24
C ILE A 37 3.84 -1.84 0.77
N HIS A 38 4.84 -2.34 1.48
CA HIS A 38 5.46 -3.62 1.15
C HIS A 38 4.50 -4.80 1.34
N LEU A 39 3.63 -4.76 2.36
CA LEU A 39 2.59 -5.75 2.56
C LEU A 39 1.57 -5.74 1.41
N ALA A 40 1.16 -4.55 0.96
CA ALA A 40 0.22 -4.39 -0.14
C ALA A 40 0.79 -4.96 -1.45
N LYS A 41 2.03 -4.59 -1.81
CA LYS A 41 2.75 -5.13 -2.97
C LYS A 41 2.92 -6.64 -2.90
N LEU A 42 3.23 -7.17 -1.72
CA LEU A 42 3.35 -8.61 -1.50
C LEU A 42 2.03 -9.35 -1.75
N TYR A 43 0.88 -8.73 -1.44
CA TYR A 43 -0.44 -9.30 -1.76
C TYR A 43 -0.79 -9.14 -3.24
N GLU A 44 -0.41 -8.04 -3.89
CA GLU A 44 -0.52 -7.90 -5.35
C GLU A 44 0.23 -9.01 -6.08
N ASP A 45 1.46 -9.30 -5.65
CA ASP A 45 2.29 -10.40 -6.18
C ASP A 45 1.70 -11.80 -5.91
N GLN A 46 0.72 -11.91 -5.01
CA GLN A 46 -0.04 -13.13 -4.73
C GLN A 46 -1.40 -13.15 -5.45
N ASN A 47 -1.70 -12.11 -6.23
CA ASN A 47 -3.01 -11.88 -6.84
C ASN A 47 -4.15 -11.76 -5.81
N ASP A 48 -3.83 -11.47 -4.54
CA ASP A 48 -4.79 -11.22 -3.47
C ASP A 48 -5.13 -9.73 -3.40
N LYS A 49 -5.88 -9.29 -4.42
CA LYS A 49 -6.29 -7.89 -4.56
C LYS A 49 -7.08 -7.38 -3.35
N ARG A 50 -7.82 -8.26 -2.67
CA ARG A 50 -8.64 -7.90 -1.51
C ARG A 50 -7.79 -7.50 -0.31
N ASN A 51 -6.75 -8.27 0.00
CA ASN A 51 -5.86 -7.92 1.10
C ASN A 51 -4.91 -6.78 0.72
N ALA A 52 -4.50 -6.68 -0.56
CA ALA A 52 -3.77 -5.53 -1.06
C ALA A 52 -4.55 -4.21 -0.87
N ALA A 53 -5.84 -4.19 -1.26
CA ALA A 53 -6.69 -3.01 -1.10
C ALA A 53 -6.79 -2.57 0.36
N LYS A 54 -7.05 -3.51 1.28
CA LYS A 54 -7.09 -3.21 2.73
C LYS A 54 -5.79 -2.62 3.25
N ALA A 55 -4.64 -3.12 2.77
CA ALA A 55 -3.33 -2.62 3.18
C ALA A 55 -3.10 -1.18 2.67
N TYR A 56 -3.49 -0.88 1.43
CA TYR A 56 -3.43 0.47 0.87
C TYR A 56 -4.41 1.44 1.55
N GLU A 57 -5.62 1.01 1.87
CA GLU A 57 -6.58 1.84 2.64
C GLU A 57 -6.05 2.14 4.05
N ALA A 58 -5.50 1.12 4.73
CA ALA A 58 -4.87 1.32 6.03
C ALA A 58 -3.68 2.28 5.94
N TYR A 59 -2.89 2.22 4.86
CA TYR A 59 -1.81 3.16 4.62
C TYR A 59 -2.33 4.59 4.48
N LEU A 60 -3.30 4.83 3.59
CA LEU A 60 -3.89 6.16 3.38
C LEU A 60 -4.63 6.71 4.61
N THR A 61 -5.12 5.85 5.50
CA THR A 61 -5.82 6.24 6.72
C THR A 61 -4.85 6.62 7.84
N LEU A 62 -3.73 5.91 7.96
CA LEU A 62 -2.78 6.08 9.06
C LEU A 62 -1.65 7.06 8.74
N TYR A 63 -1.29 7.18 7.45
CA TYR A 63 -0.18 8.01 7.01
C TYR A 63 -0.72 9.11 6.09
N THR A 64 -0.86 10.30 6.66
CA THR A 64 -1.28 11.51 5.92
C THR A 64 -0.07 12.14 5.21
N GLU A 65 -0.34 13.06 4.28
CA GLU A 65 0.70 13.81 3.55
C GLU A 65 1.74 14.47 4.47
N GLU A 66 1.33 14.91 5.66
CA GLU A 66 2.22 15.52 6.65
C GLU A 66 3.21 14.51 7.28
N LEU A 67 2.83 13.23 7.31
CA LEU A 67 3.62 12.14 7.88
C LEU A 67 4.49 11.43 6.84
N VAL A 68 4.16 11.58 5.54
CA VAL A 68 4.79 10.86 4.44
C VAL A 68 5.65 11.80 3.61
N GLY A 69 6.96 11.58 3.61
CA GLY A 69 7.88 12.34 2.77
C GLY A 69 7.78 12.03 1.27
N ASP A 70 7.12 10.94 0.89
CA ASP A 70 6.99 10.48 -0.49
C ASP A 70 5.52 10.41 -0.96
N LEU A 71 5.05 11.52 -1.54
CA LEU A 71 3.69 11.62 -2.11
C LEU A 71 3.45 10.60 -3.23
N SER A 72 4.49 10.05 -3.86
CA SER A 72 4.33 9.04 -4.92
C SER A 72 3.75 7.72 -4.40
N LEU A 73 3.96 7.40 -3.11
CA LEU A 73 3.36 6.24 -2.47
C LEU A 73 1.87 6.44 -2.24
N ILE A 74 1.45 7.66 -1.91
CA ILE A 74 0.04 8.03 -1.78
C ILE A 74 -0.64 7.90 -3.14
N ALA A 75 -0.06 8.49 -4.19
CA ALA A 75 -0.57 8.39 -5.55
C ALA A 75 -0.68 6.93 -6.02
N THR A 76 0.34 6.11 -5.76
CA THR A 76 0.34 4.68 -6.11
C THR A 76 -0.78 3.92 -5.40
N SER A 77 -1.00 4.21 -4.11
CA SER A 77 -2.06 3.59 -3.31
C SER A 77 -3.44 3.98 -3.82
N CYS A 78 -3.68 5.27 -4.07
CA CYS A 78 -4.92 5.78 -4.65
C CYS A 78 -5.20 5.16 -6.03
N ARG A 79 -4.18 5.06 -6.89
CA ARG A 79 -4.29 4.43 -8.21
C ARG A 79 -4.73 2.98 -8.11
N PHE A 80 -4.11 2.21 -7.20
CA PHE A 80 -4.48 0.81 -7.00
C PHE A 80 -5.94 0.67 -6.54
N LEU A 81 -6.35 1.48 -5.56
CA LEU A 81 -7.71 1.45 -5.03
C LEU A 81 -8.74 1.86 -6.08
N ALA A 82 -8.46 2.88 -6.87
CA ALA A 82 -9.32 3.30 -7.98
C ALA A 82 -9.56 2.14 -8.96
N SER A 83 -8.50 1.44 -9.38
CA SER A 83 -8.61 0.25 -10.23
C SER A 83 -9.36 -0.90 -9.55
N TYR A 84 -9.12 -1.15 -8.27
CA TYR A 84 -9.79 -2.20 -7.51
C TYR A 84 -11.29 -1.97 -7.36
N TYR A 85 -11.72 -0.73 -7.10
CA TYR A 85 -13.13 -0.37 -7.00
C TYR A 85 -13.82 -0.31 -8.37
N LEU A 86 -13.08 0.05 -9.42
CA LEU A 86 -13.57 -0.02 -10.80
C LEU A 86 -13.92 -1.46 -11.20
N GLU A 87 -13.06 -2.43 -10.86
CA GLU A 87 -13.33 -3.86 -11.10
C GLU A 87 -14.57 -4.37 -10.35
N GLN A 88 -14.92 -3.76 -9.22
CA GLN A 88 -16.11 -4.08 -8.43
C GLN A 88 -17.38 -3.32 -8.87
N ALA A 89 -17.30 -2.56 -9.96
CA ALA A 89 -18.37 -1.68 -10.45
C ALA A 89 -18.82 -0.60 -9.44
N ASN A 90 -17.98 -0.28 -8.44
CA ASN A 90 -18.22 0.84 -7.54
C ASN A 90 -17.55 2.10 -8.11
N LEU A 91 -18.28 2.77 -9.00
CA LEU A 91 -17.78 3.91 -9.76
C LEU A 91 -17.60 5.16 -8.90
N ASP A 92 -18.45 5.37 -7.90
CA ASP A 92 -18.40 6.55 -7.04
C ASP A 92 -17.10 6.58 -6.22
N THR A 93 -16.76 5.48 -5.55
CA THR A 93 -15.51 5.39 -4.78
C THR A 93 -14.28 5.35 -5.68
N SER A 94 -14.40 4.72 -6.85
CA SER A 94 -13.31 4.70 -7.84
C SER A 94 -12.97 6.11 -8.32
N TYR A 95 -13.98 6.94 -8.59
CA TYR A 95 -13.81 8.33 -9.02
C TYR A 95 -13.13 9.17 -7.93
N ASP A 96 -13.53 9.04 -6.68
CA ASP A 96 -12.91 9.76 -5.55
C ASP A 96 -11.41 9.44 -5.43
N TYR A 97 -11.03 8.16 -5.43
CA TYR A 97 -9.62 7.76 -5.39
C TYR A 97 -8.85 8.17 -6.64
N ALA A 98 -9.47 8.14 -7.82
CA ALA A 98 -8.85 8.60 -9.07
C ALA A 98 -8.57 10.10 -9.05
N GLN A 99 -9.50 10.90 -8.54
CA GLN A 99 -9.32 12.34 -8.39
C GLN A 99 -8.19 12.65 -7.40
N ARG A 100 -8.20 12.00 -6.23
CA ARG A 100 -7.10 12.11 -5.26
C ARG A 100 -5.75 11.74 -5.87
N CYS A 101 -5.69 10.67 -6.67
CA CYS A 101 -4.46 10.27 -7.35
C CYS A 101 -3.92 11.38 -8.28
N LEU A 102 -4.80 12.06 -9.00
CA LEU A 102 -4.43 13.13 -9.93
C LEU A 102 -3.85 14.34 -9.18
N ASP A 103 -4.45 14.71 -8.06
CA ASP A 103 -3.97 15.83 -7.23
C ASP A 103 -2.52 15.61 -6.75
N TYR A 104 -2.14 14.36 -6.46
CA TYR A 104 -0.78 14.00 -6.05
C TYR A 104 0.22 13.85 -7.20
N ASP A 105 -0.22 13.41 -8.39
CA ASP A 105 0.66 13.26 -9.56
C ASP A 105 1.06 14.63 -10.16
N ILE A 106 0.21 15.64 -10.01
CA ILE A 106 0.45 17.01 -10.50
C ILE A 106 1.39 17.81 -9.57
N SER A 107 1.53 17.40 -8.30
CA SER A 107 2.28 18.15 -7.26
C SER A 107 3.81 18.03 -7.38
N LYS A 108 4.35 17.89 -8.60
CA LYS A 108 5.77 17.66 -8.89
C LYS A 108 6.53 18.90 -9.34
#